data_AF-A0ABD0WS73-F1
#
_entry.id   AF-A0ABD0WS73-F1
#
_cell.length_a   1.000
_cell.length_b   1.000
_cell.length_c   1.000
_cell.angle_alpha   90.00
_cell.angle_beta   90.00
_cell.angle_gamma   90.00
#
_symmetry.space_group_name_H-M   'P 1'
#
loop_
_entity.id
_entity.type
_entity.pdbx_description
1 polymer ?
#
loop_
_entity_poly.entity_id
_entity_poly.type
_entity_poly.pdbx_seq_one_letter_code
_entity_poly.pdbx_strand_id
1 'polypeptide(L)'
;MELPEPIRRRLGDFSRTVFVDQTGSQPSPEDHVTFLGHNNEVVSSLPLQMSLFFNMSFFPLWWISEVVMLHLKYPALPDYYKFILITIVILMTLIEAIRLYLGYAGNLQEKVPELAGFWLLSLLLQFPLILFQLFNEAILIQPLERGVHIVLALFILTQAVSGFVALRGMVRHTESHFHLRQFDGVQELRAA
;
A
#
# COMPACT_ATOMS: atom_id res chain seq x y z
N MET A 1 22.34 3.64 -38.48
CA MET A 1 21.95 2.67 -39.53
C MET A 1 20.44 2.66 -39.58
N GLU A 2 19.87 3.29 -40.60
CA GLU A 2 18.42 3.38 -40.79
C GLU A 2 17.88 2.03 -41.26
N LEU A 3 16.78 1.59 -40.66
CA LEU A 3 16.17 0.30 -41.01
C LEU A 3 15.58 0.36 -42.44
N PRO A 4 15.72 -0.72 -43.24
CA PRO A 4 15.14 -0.81 -44.57
C PRO A 4 13.62 -0.54 -44.56
N GLU A 5 13.16 0.34 -45.47
CA GLU A 5 11.75 0.69 -45.75
C GLU A 5 10.74 -0.48 -45.69
N PRO A 6 11.00 -1.66 -46.29
CA PRO A 6 10.03 -2.77 -46.25
C PRO A 6 9.82 -3.34 -44.84
N ILE A 7 10.82 -3.24 -43.96
CA ILE A 7 10.74 -3.76 -42.59
C ILE A 7 9.99 -2.77 -41.70
N ARG A 8 10.18 -1.46 -41.90
CA ARG A 8 9.41 -0.42 -41.20
C ARG A 8 7.92 -0.47 -41.52
N ARG A 9 7.57 -0.70 -42.79
CA ARG A 9 6.16 -0.90 -43.19
C ARG A 9 5.54 -2.12 -42.54
N ARG A 10 6.24 -3.27 -42.55
CA ARG A 10 5.73 -4.49 -41.90
C ARG A 10 5.58 -4.35 -40.38
N LEU A 11 6.50 -3.66 -39.71
CA LEU A 11 6.35 -3.37 -38.28
C LEU A 11 5.19 -2.39 -38.00
N GLY A 12 5.00 -1.39 -38.85
CA GLY A 12 3.89 -0.45 -38.75
C GLY A 12 2.53 -1.14 -38.96
N ASP A 13 2.45 -2.05 -39.92
CA ASP A 13 1.26 -2.83 -40.20
C ASP A 13 0.97 -3.81 -39.05
N PHE A 14 1.98 -4.52 -38.56
CA PHE A 14 1.81 -5.44 -37.41
C PHE A 14 1.45 -4.70 -36.12
N SER A 15 2.03 -3.52 -35.89
CA SER A 15 1.65 -2.65 -34.76
C SER A 15 0.21 -2.18 -34.88
N ARG A 16 -0.26 -1.85 -36.10
CA ARG A 16 -1.66 -1.47 -36.34
C ARG A 16 -2.61 -2.66 -36.17
N THR A 17 -2.25 -3.86 -36.62
CA THR A 17 -3.11 -5.04 -36.47
C THR A 17 -3.23 -5.51 -35.02
N VAL A 18 -2.22 -5.27 -34.17
CA VAL A 18 -2.27 -5.68 -32.75
C VAL A 18 -2.85 -4.58 -31.84
N PHE A 19 -2.66 -3.29 -32.17
CA PHE A 19 -3.19 -2.18 -31.36
C PHE A 19 -4.49 -1.55 -31.88
N VAL A 20 -4.87 -1.78 -33.14
CA VAL A 20 -6.04 -1.17 -33.78
C VAL A 20 -6.67 -2.16 -34.76
N ASP A 21 -7.44 -3.10 -34.23
CA ASP A 21 -8.62 -3.58 -34.95
C ASP A 21 -9.85 -3.50 -34.05
N GLN A 22 -10.37 -2.29 -33.96
CA GLN A 22 -11.80 -2.06 -33.95
C GLN A 22 -12.13 -1.36 -35.26
N THR A 23 -12.67 -2.09 -36.24
CA THR A 23 -13.83 -1.60 -37.00
C THR A 23 -14.46 -2.74 -37.77
N GLY A 24 -15.60 -3.24 -37.29
CA GLY A 24 -16.36 -4.27 -38.00
C GLY A 24 -17.74 -4.63 -37.45
N SER A 25 -18.20 -4.00 -36.37
CA SER A 25 -19.60 -4.08 -35.95
C SER A 25 -19.90 -2.90 -35.04
N GLN A 26 -21.00 -2.22 -35.34
CA GLN A 26 -21.57 -1.16 -34.50
C GLN A 26 -21.78 -1.74 -33.10
N PRO A 27 -21.13 -1.22 -32.04
CA PRO A 27 -21.29 -1.77 -30.71
C PRO A 27 -22.74 -1.52 -30.27
N SER A 28 -23.44 -2.60 -29.90
CA SER A 28 -24.70 -2.47 -29.20
C SER A 28 -24.45 -1.68 -27.91
N PRO A 29 -25.39 -0.83 -27.42
CA PRO A 29 -25.24 -0.21 -26.10
C PRO A 29 -24.92 -1.22 -24.99
N GLU A 30 -25.31 -2.49 -25.17
CA GLU A 30 -24.97 -3.60 -24.28
C GLU A 30 -23.48 -3.99 -24.31
N ASP A 31 -22.80 -3.86 -25.46
CA ASP A 31 -21.36 -4.16 -25.58
C ASP A 31 -20.51 -3.07 -24.91
N HIS A 32 -20.96 -1.81 -24.93
CA HIS A 32 -20.29 -0.73 -24.17
C HIS A 32 -20.43 -0.92 -22.66
N VAL A 33 -21.58 -1.40 -22.17
CA VAL A 33 -21.79 -1.71 -20.75
C VAL A 33 -20.96 -2.94 -20.34
N THR A 34 -20.82 -3.92 -21.23
CA THR A 34 -20.04 -5.14 -20.96
C THR A 34 -18.53 -4.89 -21.02
N PHE A 35 -18.04 -4.04 -21.94
CA PHE A 35 -16.62 -3.69 -22.05
C PHE A 35 -16.17 -2.73 -20.93
N LEU A 36 -17.07 -1.84 -20.45
CA LEU A 36 -16.84 -1.06 -19.23
C LEU A 36 -16.90 -1.93 -17.96
N GLY A 37 -17.68 -3.02 -17.98
CA GLY A 37 -17.73 -3.99 -16.89
C GLY A 37 -16.55 -4.98 -16.84
N HIS A 38 -15.82 -5.16 -17.96
CA HIS A 38 -14.69 -6.10 -18.05
C HIS A 38 -13.32 -5.46 -17.82
N ASN A 39 -13.23 -4.13 -17.81
CA ASN A 39 -12.18 -3.41 -17.08
C ASN A 39 -12.51 -3.47 -15.58
N ASN A 40 -12.51 -4.68 -15.04
CA ASN A 40 -12.46 -4.95 -13.62
C ASN A 40 -11.11 -4.42 -13.15
N GLU A 41 -11.02 -3.09 -13.03
CA GLU A 41 -9.82 -2.34 -12.70
C GLU A 41 -9.25 -2.98 -11.45
N VAL A 42 -8.09 -3.61 -11.58
CA VAL A 42 -7.30 -4.03 -10.44
C VAL A 42 -7.09 -2.78 -9.59
N VAL A 43 -7.82 -2.67 -8.47
CA VAL A 43 -7.82 -1.51 -7.58
C VAL A 43 -6.57 -1.53 -6.69
N SER A 44 -5.84 -2.66 -6.69
CA SER A 44 -4.57 -2.78 -5.98
C SER A 44 -3.60 -1.67 -6.39
N SER A 45 -3.05 -0.99 -5.39
CA SER A 45 -2.18 0.16 -5.61
C SER A 45 -0.72 -0.29 -5.70
N LEU A 46 -0.14 -0.20 -6.90
CA LEU A 46 1.27 -0.53 -7.13
C LEU A 46 2.25 0.28 -6.27
N PRO A 47 2.10 1.61 -6.09
CA PRO A 47 3.02 2.40 -5.28
C PRO A 47 3.05 1.96 -3.81
N LEU A 48 1.88 1.64 -3.24
CA LEU A 48 1.77 1.12 -1.88
C LEU A 48 2.52 -0.22 -1.77
N GLN A 49 2.35 -1.10 -2.76
CA GLN A 49 2.95 -2.42 -2.72
C GLN A 49 4.47 -2.40 -2.81
N MET A 50 5.02 -1.54 -3.67
CA MET A 50 6.46 -1.30 -3.74
C MET A 50 7.00 -0.76 -2.41
N SER A 51 6.31 0.23 -1.81
CA SER A 51 6.71 0.79 -0.52
C SER A 51 6.69 -0.23 0.61
N LEU A 52 5.66 -1.07 0.68
CA LEU A 52 5.55 -2.16 1.66
C LEU A 52 6.67 -3.19 1.51
N PHE A 53 7.02 -3.55 0.28
CA PHE A 53 8.11 -4.49 0.01
C PHE A 53 9.47 -3.98 0.49
N PHE A 54 9.80 -2.73 0.16
CA PHE A 54 11.06 -2.14 0.63
C PHE A 54 11.07 -1.98 2.15
N ASN A 55 9.95 -1.59 2.75
CA ASN A 55 9.86 -1.48 4.20
C ASN A 55 10.00 -2.84 4.90
N MET A 56 9.43 -3.91 4.35
CA MET A 56 9.61 -5.27 4.86
C MET A 56 11.07 -5.71 4.85
N SER A 57 11.84 -5.33 3.83
CA SER A 57 13.27 -5.62 3.74
C SER A 57 14.11 -4.73 4.65
N PHE A 58 13.69 -3.48 4.88
CA PHE A 58 14.34 -2.53 5.76
C PHE A 58 14.11 -2.83 7.25
N PHE A 59 12.95 -3.40 7.60
CA PHE A 59 12.53 -3.61 8.98
C PHE A 59 13.53 -4.41 9.85
N PRO A 60 14.13 -5.53 9.39
CA PRO A 60 15.17 -6.22 10.15
C PRO A 60 16.38 -5.33 10.45
N LEU A 61 16.79 -4.48 9.51
CA LEU A 61 17.91 -3.54 9.70
C LEU A 61 17.55 -2.46 10.72
N TRP A 62 16.34 -1.90 10.63
CA TRP A 62 15.83 -0.96 11.63
C TRP A 62 15.82 -1.60 13.03
N TRP A 63 15.32 -2.82 13.16
CA TRP A 63 15.23 -3.52 14.45
C TRP A 63 16.60 -3.79 15.08
N ILE A 64 17.56 -4.28 14.29
CA ILE A 64 18.93 -4.50 14.76
C ILE A 64 19.56 -3.18 15.21
N SER A 65 19.42 -2.13 14.40
CA SER A 65 19.91 -0.80 14.74
C SER A 65 19.33 -0.32 16.07
N GLU A 66 18.03 -0.45 16.25
CA GLU A 66 17.33 0.00 17.46
C GLU A 66 17.79 -0.76 18.70
N VAL A 67 17.91 -2.09 18.63
CA VAL A 67 18.39 -2.91 19.76
C VAL A 67 19.83 -2.57 20.12
N VAL A 68 20.71 -2.41 19.13
CA VAL A 68 22.12 -2.06 19.36
C VAL A 68 22.23 -0.67 19.98
N MET A 69 21.52 0.33 19.42
CA MET A 69 21.55 1.70 19.92
C MET A 69 20.97 1.78 21.34
N LEU A 70 19.86 1.09 21.62
CA LEU A 70 19.28 1.00 22.96
C LEU A 70 20.28 0.39 23.95
N HIS A 71 20.97 -0.69 23.58
CA HIS A 71 21.98 -1.31 24.44
C HIS A 71 23.13 -0.36 24.79
N LEU A 72 23.62 0.40 23.80
CA LEU A 72 24.71 1.36 24.00
C LEU A 72 24.32 2.51 24.95
N LYS A 73 23.10 3.05 24.84
CA LYS A 73 22.64 4.15 25.70
C LYS A 73 22.02 3.68 27.02
N TYR A 74 21.73 2.38 27.17
CA TYR A 74 21.05 1.81 28.33
C TYR A 74 21.64 2.23 29.69
N PRO A 75 22.97 2.25 29.90
CA PRO A 75 23.55 2.62 31.20
C PRO A 75 23.38 4.11 31.54
N ALA A 76 23.26 4.98 30.53
CA ALA A 76 23.14 6.42 30.69
C ALA A 76 21.70 6.90 30.85
N LEU A 77 20.72 6.01 30.63
CA LEU A 77 19.31 6.36 30.70
C LEU A 77 18.77 6.33 32.15
N PRO A 78 17.85 7.24 32.50
CA PRO A 78 17.04 7.11 33.70
C PRO A 78 16.19 5.83 33.68
N ASP A 79 15.93 5.23 34.86
CA ASP A 79 15.26 3.92 34.94
C ASP A 79 13.87 3.90 34.31
N TYR A 80 13.08 4.96 34.46
CA TYR A 80 11.75 5.04 33.84
C TYR A 80 11.84 5.03 32.30
N TYR A 81 12.86 5.66 31.71
CA TYR A 81 13.06 5.62 30.26
C TYR A 81 13.49 4.25 29.75
N LYS A 82 14.23 3.47 30.54
CA LYS A 82 14.58 2.09 30.18
C LYS A 82 13.33 1.26 29.94
N PHE A 83 12.40 1.28 30.90
CA PHE A 83 11.12 0.56 30.77
C PHE A 83 10.31 1.06 29.58
N ILE A 84 10.16 2.38 29.43
CA ILE A 84 9.40 2.98 28.33
C ILE A 84 9.98 2.56 26.97
N LEU A 85 11.30 2.67 26.77
CA LEU A 85 11.93 2.36 25.49
C LEU A 85 11.85 0.87 25.15
N ILE A 86 12.07 -0.03 26.12
CA ILE A 86 11.89 -1.47 25.90
C ILE A 86 10.46 -1.76 25.45
N THR A 87 9.47 -1.17 26.13
CA THR A 87 8.06 -1.33 25.76
C THR A 87 7.79 -0.78 24.35
N ILE A 88 8.33 0.38 24.00
CA ILE A 88 8.19 0.96 22.66
C ILE A 88 8.80 0.05 21.60
N VAL A 89 10.01 -0.46 21.79
CA VAL A 89 10.65 -1.38 20.83
C VAL A 89 9.80 -2.62 20.58
N ILE A 90 9.27 -3.23 21.65
CA ILE A 90 8.39 -4.40 21.53
C ILE A 90 7.09 -4.05 20.80
N LEU A 91 6.41 -2.98 21.22
CA LEU A 91 5.15 -2.55 20.63
C LEU A 91 5.33 -2.19 19.16
N MET A 92 6.35 -1.40 18.82
CA MET A 92 6.67 -1.02 17.45
C MET A 92 6.97 -2.24 16.58
N THR A 93 7.71 -3.22 17.11
CA THR A 93 8.00 -4.46 16.38
C THR A 93 6.73 -5.23 16.05
N LEU A 94 5.84 -5.40 17.04
CA LEU A 94 4.57 -6.11 16.86
C LEU A 94 3.63 -5.36 15.91
N ILE A 95 3.47 -4.05 16.12
CA ILE A 95 2.61 -3.18 15.30
C ILE A 95 3.11 -3.16 13.87
N GLU A 96 4.41 -2.98 13.63
CA GLU A 96 5.01 -2.99 12.31
C GLU A 96 4.76 -4.31 11.58
N ALA A 97 4.96 -5.45 12.24
CA ALA A 97 4.73 -6.77 11.65
C ALA A 97 3.26 -6.97 11.24
N ILE A 98 2.31 -6.66 12.14
CA ILE A 98 0.88 -6.74 11.85
C ILE A 98 0.50 -5.75 10.73
N ARG A 99 1.02 -4.52 10.80
CA ARG A 99 0.76 -3.48 9.82
C ARG A 99 1.24 -3.91 8.43
N LEU A 100 2.49 -4.36 8.29
CA LEU A 100 3.02 -4.83 7.01
C LEU A 100 2.20 -5.99 6.44
N TYR A 101 1.77 -6.93 7.29
CA TYR A 101 0.88 -8.03 6.87
C TYR A 101 -0.46 -7.51 6.34
N LEU A 102 -1.14 -6.65 7.11
CA LEU A 102 -2.44 -6.09 6.72
C LEU A 102 -2.35 -5.23 5.46
N GLY A 103 -1.29 -4.44 5.31
CA GLY A 103 -1.05 -3.63 4.12
C GLY A 103 -0.85 -4.49 2.88
N TYR A 104 -0.03 -5.55 3.00
CA TYR A 104 0.22 -6.49 1.91
C TYR A 104 -1.05 -7.25 1.53
N ALA A 105 -1.71 -7.88 2.51
CA ALA A 105 -2.91 -8.68 2.28
C ALA A 105 -4.08 -7.82 1.80
N GLY A 106 -4.33 -6.68 2.45
CA GLY A 106 -5.44 -5.78 2.13
C GLY A 106 -5.31 -5.17 0.74
N ASN A 107 -4.11 -4.80 0.30
CA ASN A 107 -3.89 -4.24 -1.02
C ASN A 107 -3.96 -5.31 -2.14
N LEU A 108 -3.38 -6.50 -1.96
CA LEU A 108 -3.41 -7.56 -2.98
C LEU A 108 -4.77 -8.24 -3.09
N GLN A 109 -5.44 -8.46 -1.97
CA GLN A 109 -6.73 -9.17 -1.92
C GLN A 109 -7.92 -8.21 -1.98
N GLU A 110 -7.65 -6.91 -2.17
CA GLU A 110 -8.64 -5.83 -2.22
C GLU A 110 -9.60 -5.81 -1.03
N LYS A 111 -9.08 -6.18 0.15
CA LYS A 111 -9.89 -6.28 1.36
C LYS A 111 -9.88 -4.96 2.13
N VAL A 112 -11.01 -4.26 2.05
CA VAL A 112 -11.24 -2.97 2.72
C VAL A 112 -10.96 -3.01 4.24
N PRO A 113 -11.42 -4.02 5.01
CA PRO A 113 -11.19 -4.04 6.46
C PRO A 113 -9.71 -4.13 6.83
N GLU A 114 -8.96 -4.98 6.13
CA GLU A 114 -7.53 -5.17 6.34
C GLU A 114 -6.75 -3.89 5.99
N LEU A 115 -7.07 -3.25 4.86
CA LEU A 115 -6.41 -2.00 4.51
C LEU A 115 -6.78 -0.84 5.44
N ALA A 116 -8.02 -0.79 5.93
CA ALA A 116 -8.43 0.16 6.96
C ALA A 116 -7.64 -0.06 8.26
N GLY A 117 -7.45 -1.32 8.67
CA GLY A 117 -6.61 -1.70 9.81
C GLY A 117 -5.16 -1.27 9.63
N PHE A 118 -4.57 -1.54 8.46
CA PHE A 118 -3.24 -1.04 8.09
C PHE A 118 -3.12 0.48 8.24
N TRP A 119 -4.08 1.21 7.68
CA TRP A 119 -4.07 2.66 7.69
C TRP A 119 -4.23 3.23 9.11
N LEU A 120 -5.12 2.64 9.91
CA LEU A 120 -5.32 2.99 11.31
C LEU A 120 -4.05 2.74 12.14
N LEU A 121 -3.43 1.56 12.02
CA LEU A 121 -2.18 1.25 12.71
C LEU A 121 -1.05 2.21 12.31
N SER A 122 -0.99 2.62 11.04
CA SER A 122 -0.01 3.58 10.53
C SER A 122 -0.13 4.93 11.26
N LEU A 123 -1.32 5.51 11.29
CA LEU A 123 -1.52 6.88 11.80
C LEU A 123 -1.70 6.96 13.30
N LEU A 124 -2.41 5.99 13.91
CA LEU A 124 -2.80 6.08 15.31
C LEU A 124 -1.73 5.52 16.24
N LEU A 125 -1.03 4.46 15.84
CA LEU A 125 -0.05 3.80 16.70
C LEU A 125 1.38 4.04 16.23
N GLN A 126 1.71 3.69 14.99
CA GLN A 126 3.10 3.75 14.52
C GLN A 126 3.62 5.19 14.43
N PHE A 127 2.84 6.09 13.83
CA PHE A 127 3.30 7.46 13.60
C PHE A 127 3.59 8.23 14.90
N PRO A 128 2.72 8.24 15.94
CA PRO A 128 3.04 8.90 17.21
C PRO A 128 4.26 8.31 17.92
N LEU A 129 4.44 6.99 17.88
CA LEU A 129 5.60 6.33 18.48
C LEU A 129 6.90 6.72 17.76
N ILE A 130 6.88 6.81 16.43
CA ILE A 130 8.03 7.30 15.64
C ILE A 130 8.33 8.76 15.95
N LEU A 131 7.30 9.62 16.05
CA LEU A 131 7.51 11.01 16.44
C LEU A 131 8.11 11.13 17.85
N PHE A 132 7.65 10.31 18.80
CA PHE A 132 8.21 10.28 20.14
C PHE A 132 9.72 9.96 20.10
N GLN A 133 10.13 8.94 19.35
CA GLN A 133 11.55 8.58 19.24
C GLN A 133 12.37 9.62 18.46
N LEU A 134 11.79 10.33 17.50
CA LEU A 134 12.50 11.34 16.70
C LEU A 134 12.71 12.67 17.42
N PHE A 135 11.79 13.08 18.29
CA PHE A 135 11.75 14.43 18.84
C PHE A 135 12.00 14.49 20.35
N ASN A 136 11.90 13.39 21.08
CA ASN A 136 12.15 13.40 22.51
C ASN A 136 13.65 13.29 22.82
N GLU A 137 14.38 14.42 22.78
CA GLU A 137 15.82 14.45 23.04
C GLU A 137 16.23 13.89 24.43
N ALA A 138 15.29 13.78 25.38
CA ALA A 138 15.53 13.18 26.70
C ALA A 138 15.88 11.67 26.64
N ILE A 139 15.61 10.99 25.52
CA ILE A 139 15.99 9.58 25.30
C ILE A 139 17.42 9.41 24.79
N LEU A 140 18.22 10.49 24.76
CA LEU A 140 19.60 10.50 24.27
C LEU A 140 19.71 9.94 22.85
N ILE A 141 19.00 10.57 21.92
CA ILE A 141 18.86 10.11 20.53
C ILE A 141 20.24 10.05 19.85
N GLN A 142 20.61 8.87 19.36
CA GLN A 142 21.87 8.69 18.64
C GLN A 142 21.70 9.00 17.14
N PRO A 143 22.76 9.43 16.43
CA PRO A 143 22.64 9.77 15.00
C PRO A 143 22.14 8.62 14.11
N LEU A 144 22.56 7.38 14.40
CA LEU A 144 22.10 6.21 13.66
C LEU A 144 20.61 5.93 13.91
N GLU A 145 20.19 5.96 15.17
CA GLU A 145 18.78 5.84 15.59
C GLU A 145 17.89 6.86 14.86
N ARG A 146 18.31 8.13 14.88
CA ARG A 146 17.62 9.20 14.17
C ARG A 146 17.53 8.94 12.67
N GLY A 147 18.62 8.48 12.05
CA GLY A 147 18.66 8.14 10.63
C GLY A 147 17.65 7.04 10.27
N VAL A 148 17.67 5.91 10.99
CA VAL A 148 16.76 4.79 10.69
C VAL A 148 15.30 5.15 10.99
N HIS A 149 15.03 5.97 12.00
CA HIS A 149 13.70 6.48 12.30
C HIS A 149 13.17 7.44 11.24
N ILE A 150 14.02 8.31 10.68
CA ILE A 150 13.64 9.18 9.56
C ILE A 150 13.25 8.33 8.35
N VAL A 151 14.05 7.31 8.01
CA VAL A 151 13.73 6.40 6.89
C VAL A 151 12.40 5.68 7.13
N LEU A 152 12.19 5.14 8.33
CA LEU A 152 10.92 4.50 8.68
C LEU A 152 9.73 5.48 8.64
N ALA A 153 9.91 6.72 9.11
CA ALA A 153 8.90 7.76 9.02
C ALA A 153 8.52 8.06 7.57
N LEU A 154 9.48 8.13 6.65
CA LEU A 154 9.23 8.33 5.23
C LEU A 154 8.45 7.18 4.60
N PHE A 155 8.76 5.93 4.98
CA PHE A 155 7.95 4.78 4.58
C PHE A 155 6.51 4.91 5.07
N ILE A 156 6.30 5.19 6.36
CA ILE A 156 4.97 5.34 6.97
C ILE A 156 4.17 6.47 6.31
N LEU A 157 4.79 7.62 6.04
CA LEU A 157 4.12 8.75 5.39
C LEU A 157 3.71 8.42 3.96
N THR A 158 4.61 7.80 3.18
CA THR A 158 4.32 7.37 1.81
C THR A 158 3.16 6.36 1.81
N GLN A 159 3.24 5.37 2.70
CA GLN A 159 2.23 4.33 2.91
C GLN A 159 0.88 4.88 3.37
N ALA A 160 0.87 5.89 4.25
CA ALA A 160 -0.36 6.51 4.73
C ALA A 160 -1.08 7.25 3.59
N VAL A 161 -0.34 7.97 2.73
CA VAL A 161 -0.91 8.65 1.57
C VAL A 161 -1.41 7.66 0.53
N SER A 162 -0.57 6.71 0.09
CA SER A 162 -0.98 5.73 -0.92
C SER A 162 -2.05 4.78 -0.40
N GLY A 163 -1.99 4.39 0.87
CA GLY A 163 -2.99 3.57 1.55
C GLY A 163 -4.34 4.28 1.66
N PHE A 164 -4.36 5.59 1.95
CA PHE A 164 -5.60 6.36 1.94
C PHE A 164 -6.25 6.39 0.56
N VAL A 165 -5.45 6.63 -0.49
CA VAL A 165 -5.93 6.64 -1.87
C VAL A 165 -6.51 5.28 -2.26
N ALA A 166 -5.79 4.19 -1.96
CA ALA A 166 -6.25 2.82 -2.22
C ALA A 166 -7.53 2.48 -1.45
N LEU A 167 -7.62 2.86 -0.18
CA LEU A 167 -8.81 2.64 0.65
C LEU A 167 -10.03 3.35 0.07
N ARG A 168 -9.88 4.62 -0.33
CA ARG A 168 -10.95 5.40 -0.96
C ARG A 168 -11.39 4.79 -2.29
N GLY A 169 -10.45 4.29 -3.09
CA GLY A 169 -10.74 3.57 -4.33
C GLY A 169 -11.57 2.31 -4.09
N MET A 170 -11.14 1.47 -3.15
CA MET A 170 -11.81 0.19 -2.87
C MET A 170 -13.18 0.34 -2.22
N VAL A 171 -13.40 1.34 -1.36
CA VAL A 171 -14.73 1.62 -0.78
C VAL A 171 -15.74 1.97 -1.88
N ARG A 172 -15.34 2.82 -2.84
CA ARG A 172 -16.19 3.21 -3.97
C ARG A 172 -16.55 2.02 -4.87
N HIS A 173 -15.59 1.15 -5.11
CA HIS A 173 -15.83 -0.07 -5.91
C HIS A 173 -16.74 -1.07 -5.18
N THR A 174 -16.59 -1.17 -3.86
CA THR A 174 -17.45 -2.01 -3.02
C THR A 174 -18.91 -1.54 -3.09
N GLU A 175 -19.16 -0.22 -2.99
CA GLU A 175 -20.51 0.36 -3.12
C GLU A 175 -21.15 0.04 -4.48
N SER A 176 -20.41 0.18 -5.59
CA SER A 176 -20.95 -0.12 -6.93
C SER A 176 -21.37 -1.58 -7.09
N HIS A 177 -20.59 -2.52 -6.56
CA HIS A 177 -20.92 -3.95 -6.61
C HIS A 177 -22.15 -4.31 -5.77
N PHE A 178 -22.34 -3.67 -4.61
CA PHE A 178 -23.54 -3.88 -3.80
C PHE A 178 -24.80 -3.35 -4.48
N HIS A 179 -24.73 -2.16 -5.08
CA HIS A 179 -25.86 -1.60 -5.80
C HIS A 179 -26.27 -2.46 -7.00
N LEU A 180 -25.32 -2.93 -7.80
CA LEU A 180 -25.61 -3.80 -8.95
C LEU A 180 -26.27 -5.12 -8.52
N ARG A 181 -25.77 -5.78 -7.48
CA ARG A 181 -26.39 -7.02 -6.95
C ARG A 181 -27.81 -6.81 -6.43
N GLN A 182 -28.12 -5.64 -5.88
CA GLN A 182 -29.47 -5.32 -5.44
C GLN A 182 -30.43 -5.21 -6.65
N PHE A 183 -29.98 -4.68 -7.78
CA PHE A 183 -30.80 -4.62 -8.99
C PHE A 183 -31.05 -6.00 -9.62
N ASP A 184 -30.01 -6.84 -9.71
CA ASP A 184 -30.15 -8.21 -10.23
C ASP A 184 -31.13 -9.04 -9.38
N GLY A 185 -31.00 -9.00 -8.04
CA GLY A 185 -31.90 -9.73 -7.15
C GLY A 185 -33.36 -9.27 -7.24
N VAL A 186 -33.59 -7.98 -7.49
CA VAL A 186 -34.95 -7.44 -7.71
C VAL A 186 -35.51 -7.85 -9.07
N GLN A 187 -34.68 -7.95 -10.11
CA GLN A 187 -35.10 -8.44 -11.42
C GLN A 187 -35.46 -9.93 -11.40
N GLU A 188 -34.68 -10.78 -10.73
CA GLU A 188 -34.99 -12.21 -10.56
C GLU A 188 -36.32 -12.41 -9.80
N LEU A 189 -36.55 -11.65 -8.73
CA LEU A 189 -37.83 -11.68 -7.97
C LEU A 189 -39.04 -11.21 -8.78
N ARG A 190 -38.84 -10.39 -9.82
CA ARG A 190 -39.91 -9.88 -10.68
C ARG A 190 -40.19 -10.79 -11.88
N ALA A 191 -39.27 -11.71 -12.18
CA ALA A 191 -39.38 -12.68 -13.26
C ALA A 191 -39.92 -14.06 -12.80
N ALA A 192 -40.12 -14.25 -11.49
CA ALA A 192 -40.76 -15.41 -10.87
C ALA A 192 -42.25 -15.14 -10.56
#